data_AF-A0A2X4XG38-F1
#
_entry.id   AF-A0A2X4XG38-F1
#
_cell.length_a   1.000
_cell.length_b   1.000
_cell.length_c   1.000
_cell.angle_alpha   90.00
_cell.angle_beta   90.00
_cell.angle_gamma   90.00
#
_symmetry.space_group_name_H-M   'P 1'
#
loop_
_entity.id
_entity.type
_entity.pdbx_description
1 polymer ?
#
loop_
_entity_poly.entity_id
_entity_poly.type
_entity_poly.pdbx_seq_one_letter_code
_entity_poly.pdbx_strand_id
1 'polypeptide(L)'
;MAISLVAYARGLDKPTSDIYVEKKAIRRDSYQESGVKVDVCEETYRFCDGVVLRRLIEIDDVCAALESEGVCAECWISYEVLDSAGIDIQPKCKVFSNTCQMRFWLRMGDLSTTA
;
A
#
# COMPACT_ATOMS: atom_id res chain seq x y z
N MET A 1 3.69 -16.97 15.65
CA MET A 1 2.39 -16.48 15.13
C MET A 1 2.71 -15.51 14.02
N ALA A 2 2.07 -15.61 12.85
CA ALA A 2 2.31 -14.70 11.74
C ALA A 2 1.64 -13.34 12.00
N ILE A 3 2.34 -12.25 11.74
CA ILE A 3 1.80 -10.88 11.73
C ILE A 3 1.15 -10.64 10.37
N SER A 4 -0.02 -10.00 10.35
CA SER A 4 -0.70 -9.69 9.09
C SER A 4 -0.04 -8.49 8.40
N LEU A 5 0.15 -8.57 7.08
CA LEU A 5 0.61 -7.43 6.26
C LEU A 5 -0.26 -6.17 6.45
N VAL A 6 -1.55 -6.35 6.74
CA VAL A 6 -2.47 -5.23 6.97
C VAL A 6 -2.09 -4.39 8.19
N ALA A 7 -1.41 -4.97 9.19
CA ALA A 7 -0.96 -4.24 10.37
C ALA A 7 0.09 -3.18 9.99
N TYR A 8 1.09 -3.56 9.21
CA TYR A 8 2.10 -2.63 8.70
C TYR A 8 1.51 -1.62 7.72
N ALA A 9 0.63 -2.07 6.81
CA ALA A 9 -0.02 -1.18 5.85
C ALA A 9 -0.84 -0.08 6.54
N ARG A 10 -1.50 -0.39 7.67
CA ARG A 10 -2.21 0.60 8.51
C ARG A 10 -1.25 1.53 9.26
N GLY A 11 -0.11 1.01 9.72
CA GLY A 11 0.94 1.79 10.38
C GLY A 11 1.52 2.92 9.53
N LEU A 12 1.29 2.90 8.20
CA LEU A 12 1.65 4.02 7.31
C LEU A 12 0.82 5.29 7.57
N ASP A 13 -0.48 5.14 7.81
CA ASP A 13 -1.41 6.26 7.99
C ASP A 13 -1.72 6.55 9.47
N LYS A 14 -1.65 5.51 10.31
CA LYS A 14 -1.95 5.56 11.75
C LYS A 14 -0.85 4.84 12.54
N PRO A 15 0.29 5.51 12.81
CA PRO A 15 1.34 4.91 13.62
C PRO A 15 0.80 4.57 15.02
N THR A 16 1.11 3.38 15.51
CA THR A 16 0.89 3.00 16.91
C THR A 16 2.16 3.27 17.71
N SER A 17 2.08 3.16 19.05
CA SER A 17 3.28 3.26 19.90
C SER A 17 4.33 2.20 19.59
N ASP A 18 3.90 1.05 19.05
CA ASP A 18 4.73 -0.15 18.93
C ASP A 18 5.25 -0.39 17.50
N ILE A 19 4.60 0.20 16.49
CA ILE A 19 4.99 0.07 15.07
C ILE A 19 4.81 1.43 14.39
N TYR A 20 5.92 2.07 14.03
CA TYR A 20 5.95 3.34 13.32
C TYR A 20 7.03 3.35 12.23
N VAL A 21 6.86 4.24 11.26
CA VAL A 21 7.79 4.43 10.14
C VAL A 21 8.96 5.32 10.59
N GLU A 22 10.19 4.81 10.49
CA GLU A 22 11.41 5.58 10.73
C GLU A 22 11.91 6.30 9.47
N LYS A 23 11.75 5.67 8.30
CA LYS A 23 12.21 6.24 7.03
C LYS A 23 11.19 5.99 5.93
N LYS A 24 10.98 7.02 5.11
CA LYS A 24 10.15 6.96 3.90
C LYS A 24 10.98 7.44 2.71
N ALA A 25 10.93 6.70 1.61
CA ALA A 25 11.42 7.12 0.30
C ALA A 25 10.27 7.07 -0.70
N ILE A 26 10.19 8.05 -1.60
CA ILE A 26 9.15 8.13 -2.64
C ILE A 26 9.84 8.31 -3.99
N ARG A 27 9.49 7.48 -4.96
CA ARG A 27 9.83 7.65 -6.37
C ARG A 27 8.53 7.84 -7.14
N ARG A 28 8.50 8.86 -8.00
CA ARG A 28 7.42 9.06 -8.96
C ARG A 28 7.99 8.96 -10.36
N ASP A 29 7.27 8.29 -11.22
CA ASP A 29 7.60 8.14 -12.63
C ASP A 29 6.32 8.20 -13.45
N SER A 30 6.45 8.33 -14.76
CA SER A 30 5.31 8.23 -15.66
C SER A 30 5.75 7.73 -17.03
N TYR A 31 4.92 6.92 -17.66
CA TYR A 31 5.16 6.42 -19.01
C TYR A 31 3.91 6.57 -19.89
N GLN A 32 4.10 6.33 -21.19
CA GLN A 32 3.01 6.31 -22.17
C GLN A 32 2.70 4.86 -22.52
N GLU A 33 1.44 4.47 -22.41
CA GLU A 33 0.95 3.17 -22.85
C GLU A 33 -0.26 3.38 -23.76
N SER A 34 -0.17 2.93 -25.00
CA SER A 34 -1.25 3.05 -25.98
C SER A 34 -1.82 4.48 -26.17
N GLY A 35 -0.99 5.51 -25.96
CA GLY A 35 -1.39 6.92 -26.07
C GLY A 35 -2.03 7.51 -24.80
N VAL A 36 -2.01 6.77 -23.70
CA VAL A 36 -2.51 7.17 -22.38
C VAL A 36 -1.30 7.35 -21.44
N LYS A 37 -1.32 8.40 -20.62
CA LYS A 37 -0.28 8.60 -19.60
C LYS A 37 -0.58 7.73 -18.39
N VAL A 38 0.39 6.92 -17.98
CA VAL A 38 0.35 6.15 -16.73
C VAL A 38 1.30 6.78 -15.73
N ASP A 39 0.78 7.14 -14.56
CA ASP A 39 1.55 7.64 -13.43
C ASP A 39 1.85 6.51 -12.45
N VAL A 40 3.11 6.42 -12.02
CA VAL A 40 3.60 5.42 -11.07
C VAL A 40 4.13 6.13 -9.83
N CYS A 41 3.64 5.73 -8.66
CA CYS A 41 4.14 6.16 -7.36
C CYS A 41 4.62 4.94 -6.57
N GLU A 42 5.93 4.84 -6.38
CA GLU A 42 6.57 3.84 -5.52
C GLU A 42 6.99 4.48 -4.20
N GLU A 43 6.52 3.93 -3.09
CA GLU A 43 6.88 4.38 -1.76
C GLU A 43 7.48 3.21 -0.97
N THR A 44 8.67 3.44 -0.40
CA THR A 44 9.33 2.45 0.45
C THR A 44 9.40 2.97 1.88
N TYR A 45 9.01 2.13 2.82
CA TYR A 45 8.88 2.44 4.25
C TYR A 45 9.74 1.49 5.05
N ARG A 46 10.60 2.03 5.92
CA ARG A 46 11.30 1.27 6.95
C ARG A 46 10.65 1.54 8.29
N PHE A 47 10.24 0.48 8.97
CA PHE A 47 9.66 0.52 10.31
C PHE A 47 10.73 0.38 11.39
N CYS A 48 10.40 0.77 12.62
CA CYS A 48 11.27 0.73 13.79
C CYS A 48 11.73 -0.67 14.20
N ASP A 49 11.01 -1.70 13.79
CA ASP A 49 11.37 -3.12 13.98
C ASP A 49 12.24 -3.68 12.84
N GLY A 50 12.65 -2.82 11.89
CA GLY A 50 13.50 -3.17 10.77
C GLY A 50 12.76 -3.63 9.52
N VAL A 51 11.45 -3.88 9.59
CA VAL A 51 10.64 -4.30 8.43
C VAL A 51 10.67 -3.24 7.35
N VAL A 52 10.80 -3.67 6.10
CA VAL A 52 10.75 -2.80 4.92
C VAL A 52 9.55 -3.18 4.06
N LEU A 53 8.65 -2.22 3.87
CA LEU A 53 7.44 -2.35 3.07
C LEU A 53 7.50 -1.43 1.86
N ARG A 54 7.07 -1.94 0.71
CA ARG A 54 6.82 -1.14 -0.49
C ARG A 54 5.33 -1.01 -0.74
N ARG A 55 4.88 0.21 -1.06
CA ARG A 55 3.59 0.50 -1.68
C ARG A 55 3.83 0.98 -3.10
N LEU A 56 3.22 0.34 -4.09
CA LEU A 56 3.24 0.77 -5.49
C LEU A 56 1.82 1.13 -5.91
N ILE A 57 1.66 2.25 -6.60
CA ILE A 57 0.40 2.70 -7.18
C ILE A 57 0.66 3.04 -8.64
N GLU A 58 -0.08 2.43 -9.56
CA GLU A 58 -0.10 2.77 -10.98
C GLU A 58 -1.52 3.12 -11.39
N ILE A 59 -1.69 4.26 -12.06
CA ILE A 59 -2.98 4.74 -12.52
C ILE A 59 -2.82 5.53 -13.80
N ASP A 60 -3.68 5.29 -14.77
CA ASP A 60 -3.74 6.10 -15.99
C ASP A 60 -4.48 7.43 -15.76
N ASP A 61 -4.26 8.41 -16.63
CA ASP A 61 -4.83 9.76 -16.48
C ASP A 61 -6.37 9.80 -16.57
N VAL A 62 -6.98 8.90 -17.36
CA VAL A 62 -8.45 8.76 -17.46
C VAL A 62 -9.02 8.26 -16.13
N CYS A 63 -8.44 7.20 -15.57
CA CYS A 63 -8.81 6.65 -14.27
C CYS A 63 -8.51 7.62 -13.12
N ALA A 64 -7.41 8.37 -13.19
CA ALA A 64 -7.08 9.39 -12.20
C ALA A 64 -8.12 10.52 -12.15
N ALA A 65 -8.64 10.94 -13.30
CA ALA A 65 -9.73 11.90 -13.36
C ALA A 65 -11.01 11.37 -12.67
N LEU A 66 -11.38 10.12 -12.96
CA LEU A 66 -12.55 9.45 -12.37
C LEU A 66 -12.41 9.25 -10.85
N GLU A 67 -11.23 8.86 -10.35
CA GLU A 67 -10.96 8.76 -8.90
C GLU A 67 -11.15 10.11 -8.20
N SER A 68 -10.80 11.22 -8.85
CA SER A 68 -11.00 12.56 -8.28
C SER A 68 -12.48 12.93 -8.11
N GLU A 69 -13.36 12.32 -8.90
CA GLU A 69 -14.82 12.46 -8.80
C GLU A 69 -15.44 11.47 -7.79
N GLY A 70 -14.62 10.67 -7.12
CA GLY A 70 -15.06 9.66 -6.15
C GLY A 70 -15.56 8.37 -6.77
N VAL A 71 -15.35 8.18 -8.09
CA VAL A 71 -15.56 6.88 -8.74
C VAL A 71 -14.42 5.95 -8.32
N CYS A 72 -14.74 4.68 -8.10
CA CYS A 72 -13.73 3.65 -7.86
C CYS A 72 -13.16 3.16 -9.20
N ALA A 73 -12.37 4.01 -9.85
CA ALA A 73 -11.75 3.71 -11.11
C ALA A 73 -10.66 2.64 -10.95
N GLU A 74 -10.25 2.08 -12.09
CA GLU A 74 -9.18 1.10 -12.10
C GLU A 74 -7.87 1.76 -11.67
N CYS A 75 -7.18 1.15 -10.71
CA CYS A 75 -5.81 1.50 -10.36
C CYS A 75 -5.10 0.30 -9.77
N TRP A 76 -3.86 0.10 -10.17
CA TRP A 76 -3.06 -1.01 -9.69
C TRP A 76 -2.34 -0.60 -8.41
N ILE A 77 -2.70 -1.23 -7.30
CA ILE A 77 -2.10 -0.94 -5.99
C ILE A 77 -1.51 -2.22 -5.44
N SER A 78 -0.26 -2.18 -4.99
CA SER A 78 0.36 -3.31 -4.29
C SER A 78 1.06 -2.89 -3.00
N TYR A 79 1.04 -3.79 -2.03
CA TYR A 79 1.82 -3.75 -0.81
C TYR A 79 2.71 -4.98 -0.76
N GLU A 80 4.00 -4.81 -0.59
CA GLU A 80 4.98 -5.90 -0.61
C GLU A 80 6.02 -5.75 0.49
N VAL A 81 6.28 -6.84 1.21
CA VAL A 81 7.35 -6.93 2.20
C VAL A 81 8.68 -7.18 1.47
N LEU A 82 9.54 -6.16 1.43
CA LEU A 82 10.87 -6.25 0.82
C LEU A 82 11.89 -6.90 1.76
N ASP A 83 11.78 -6.62 3.06
CA ASP A 83 12.57 -7.24 4.11
C ASP A 83 11.68 -7.42 5.33
N SER A 84 11.61 -8.63 5.87
CA SER A 84 10.78 -8.91 7.04
C SER A 84 11.55 -8.89 8.35
N ALA A 85 12.87 -8.63 8.35
CA ALA A 85 13.69 -8.54 9.55
C ALA A 85 13.54 -9.76 10.51
N GLY A 86 13.31 -10.95 9.95
CA GLY A 86 13.04 -12.18 10.72
C GLY A 86 11.62 -12.33 11.28
N ILE A 87 10.74 -11.34 11.08
CA ILE A 87 9.32 -11.39 11.44
C ILE A 87 8.54 -12.17 10.38
N ASP A 88 7.72 -13.11 10.83
CA ASP A 88 6.81 -13.84 9.93
C ASP A 88 5.60 -12.97 9.59
N ILE A 89 5.63 -12.36 8.41
CA ILE A 89 4.56 -11.48 7.90
C ILE A 89 3.84 -12.19 6.75
N GLN A 90 2.52 -12.32 6.84
CA GLN A 90 1.70 -12.99 5.83
C GLN A 90 0.45 -12.17 5.46
N PRO A 91 0.05 -12.14 4.18
CA PRO A 91 0.86 -12.55 3.02
C PRO A 91 2.07 -11.62 2.83
N LYS A 92 3.09 -12.03 2.07
CA LYS A 92 4.24 -11.16 1.74
C LYS A 92 3.90 -10.08 0.70
N CYS A 93 2.86 -10.30 -0.10
CA CYS A 93 2.38 -9.34 -1.08
C CYS A 93 0.84 -9.35 -1.12
N LYS A 94 0.25 -8.18 -1.29
CA LYS A 94 -1.18 -7.99 -1.51
C LYS A 94 -1.40 -6.95 -2.60
N VAL A 95 -2.25 -7.28 -3.56
CA VAL A 95 -2.55 -6.47 -4.74
C VAL A 95 -4.03 -6.14 -4.80
N PHE A 96 -4.36 -4.97 -5.35
CA PHE A 96 -5.71 -4.45 -5.56
C PHE A 96 -5.80 -3.81 -6.94
N SER A 97 -7.00 -3.87 -7.54
CA SER A 97 -7.30 -3.27 -8.84
C SER A 97 -8.07 -1.94 -8.72
N ASN A 98 -8.37 -1.48 -7.50
CA ASN A 98 -8.91 -0.15 -7.24
C ASN A 98 -8.71 0.29 -5.78
N THR A 99 -8.93 1.57 -5.50
CA THR A 99 -8.76 2.13 -4.15
C THR A 99 -9.78 1.60 -3.14
N CYS A 100 -10.99 1.21 -3.56
CA CYS A 100 -12.02 0.71 -2.65
C CYS A 100 -11.69 -0.67 -2.08
N GLN A 101 -11.16 -1.58 -2.90
CA GLN A 101 -10.71 -2.90 -2.43
C GLN A 101 -9.58 -2.73 -1.38
N MET A 102 -8.61 -1.86 -1.66
CA MET A 102 -7.54 -1.54 -0.71
C MET A 102 -8.10 -0.97 0.60
N ARG A 103 -8.97 0.06 0.51
CA ARG A 103 -9.60 0.69 1.69
C ARG A 103 -10.43 -0.30 2.51
N PHE A 104 -11.19 -1.18 1.83
CA PHE A 104 -11.95 -2.23 2.49
C PHE A 104 -11.03 -3.21 3.22
N TRP A 105 -9.94 -3.65 2.59
CA TRP A 105 -8.95 -4.52 3.22
C TRP A 105 -8.31 -3.90 4.46
N LEU A 106 -7.90 -2.63 4.39
CA LEU A 106 -7.39 -1.88 5.53
C LEU A 106 -8.43 -1.86 6.68
N ARG A 107 -9.69 -1.54 6.36
CA ARG A 107 -10.79 -1.48 7.34
C ARG A 107 -11.13 -2.83 7.97
N MET A 108 -11.08 -3.92 7.22
CA MET A 108 -11.32 -5.26 7.78
C MET A 108 -10.18 -5.69 8.71
N GLY A 109 -8.95 -5.23 8.46
CA GLY A 109 -7.83 -5.38 9.38
C GLY A 109 -8.09 -4.75 10.76
N ASP A 110 -8.77 -3.60 10.82
CA ASP A 110 -9.19 -2.96 12.09
C ASP A 110 -10.09 -3.85 12.94
N LEU A 111 -11.05 -4.54 12.30
CA LEU A 111 -12.06 -5.35 13.00
C LEU A 111 -11.50 -6.67 13.55
N SER A 112 -10.36 -7.12 13.05
CA SER A 112 -9.71 -8.37 13.50
C SER A 112 -8.87 -8.22 14.77
N THR A 113 -8.66 -7.00 15.27
CA THR A 113 -7.89 -6.72 16.50
C THR A 113 -8.79 -6.52 17.72
N THR A 114 -10.12 -6.53 17.56
CA THR A 114 -11.11 -6.24 18.62
C THR A 114 -11.95 -7.45 19.07
N ALA A 115 -11.50 -8.67 18.79
CA ALA A 115 -12.13 -9.90 19.28
C ALA A 115 -11.27 -10.62 20.32
#